data_AF-Q96X34-F1
#
_entry.id   AF-Q96X34-F1
#
_cell.length_a   1.000
_cell.length_b   1.000
_cell.length_c   1.000
_cell.angle_alpha   90.00
_cell.angle_beta   90.00
_cell.angle_gamma   90.00
#
_symmetry.space_group_name_H-M   'P 1'
#
loop_
_entity.id
_entity.type
_entity.pdbx_description
1 polymer ?
#
loop_
_entity_poly.entity_id
_entity_poly.type
_entity_poly.pdbx_seq_one_letter_code
_entity_poly.pdbx_strand_id
1 'polypeptide(L)'
;TVKRGKSPEEDARLAAELKGSLKDRAEHVMLVDLARNDVNRVCDPVTTQEDRLMVVERFSHVQHLVSQVSGILREGKTRFDAFRSIFPAGTVSGAPKVRAMELIAEMEGEKRHIYAGAVGYFGYNNSSVDGQKIVDG
;
A
#
# COMPACT_ATOMS: atom_id res chain seq x y z
N THR A 1 -13.79 0.08 -5.29
CA THR A 1 -14.20 -1.15 -4.54
C THR A 1 -15.58 -1.57 -4.96
N VAL A 2 -15.87 -2.87 -5.11
CA VAL A 2 -17.25 -3.36 -5.34
C VAL A 2 -17.57 -4.61 -4.52
N LYS A 3 -18.86 -4.89 -4.31
CA LYS A 3 -19.33 -6.12 -3.62
C LYS A 3 -19.02 -7.38 -4.44
N ARG A 4 -19.02 -8.54 -3.78
CA ARG A 4 -19.07 -9.83 -4.48
C ARG A 4 -20.43 -10.05 -5.15
N GLY A 5 -20.43 -10.72 -6.30
CA GLY A 5 -21.64 -11.14 -6.99
C GLY A 5 -22.32 -12.31 -6.29
N LYS A 6 -23.64 -12.45 -6.50
CA LYS A 6 -24.42 -13.62 -6.02
C LYS A 6 -24.21 -14.84 -6.90
N SER A 7 -23.71 -14.66 -8.12
CA SER A 7 -23.32 -15.71 -9.05
C SER A 7 -21.91 -15.44 -9.61
N PRO A 8 -21.22 -16.47 -10.14
CA PRO A 8 -19.92 -16.28 -10.79
C PRO A 8 -19.95 -15.27 -11.94
N GLU A 9 -21.03 -15.25 -12.72
CA GLU A 9 -21.24 -14.32 -13.83
C GLU A 9 -21.39 -12.88 -13.34
N GLU A 10 -22.22 -12.67 -12.31
CA GLU A 10 -22.38 -11.33 -11.69
C GLU A 10 -21.05 -10.86 -11.09
N ASP A 11 -20.31 -11.75 -10.43
CA ASP A 11 -19.03 -11.44 -9.80
C ASP A 11 -17.97 -11.03 -10.83
N ALA A 12 -17.92 -11.73 -11.98
CA ALA A 12 -17.05 -11.39 -13.10
C ALA A 12 -17.45 -10.06 -13.75
N ARG A 13 -18.75 -9.79 -13.91
CA ARG A 13 -19.24 -8.52 -14.44
C ARG A 13 -18.87 -7.34 -13.53
N LEU A 14 -19.10 -7.47 -12.22
CA LEU A 14 -18.74 -6.44 -11.24
C LEU A 14 -17.21 -6.21 -11.20
N ALA A 15 -16.42 -7.27 -11.37
CA ALA A 15 -14.96 -7.17 -11.47
C ALA A 15 -14.53 -6.37 -12.71
N ALA A 16 -15.16 -6.65 -13.87
CA ALA A 16 -14.90 -5.96 -15.12
C ALA A 16 -15.32 -4.48 -15.04
N GLU A 17 -16.44 -4.18 -14.39
CA GLU A 17 -16.90 -2.82 -14.13
C GLU A 17 -15.91 -2.05 -13.26
N LEU A 18 -15.45 -2.63 -12.15
CA LEU A 18 -14.42 -2.03 -11.30
C LEU A 18 -13.12 -1.77 -12.07
N LYS A 19 -12.69 -2.75 -12.89
CA LYS A 19 -11.48 -2.62 -13.71
C LYS A 19 -11.66 -1.59 -14.83
N GLY A 20 -12.89 -1.35 -15.30
CA GLY A 20 -13.21 -0.35 -16.32
C GLY A 20 -13.46 1.06 -15.77
N SER A 21 -13.73 1.20 -14.47
CA SER A 21 -14.04 2.47 -13.82
C SER A 21 -12.87 3.45 -13.93
N LEU A 22 -13.09 4.56 -14.65
CA LEU A 22 -12.09 5.63 -14.78
C LEU A 22 -11.75 6.26 -13.43
N LYS A 23 -12.77 6.44 -12.58
CA LYS A 23 -12.61 7.01 -11.24
C LYS A 23 -11.76 6.11 -10.35
N ASP A 24 -12.16 4.85 -10.16
CA ASP A 24 -11.43 3.93 -9.26
C ASP A 24 -9.99 3.72 -9.74
N ARG A 25 -9.77 3.66 -11.07
CA ARG A 25 -8.41 3.58 -11.61
C ARG A 25 -7.58 4.82 -11.31
N ALA A 26 -8.15 6.02 -11.48
CA ALA A 26 -7.43 7.26 -11.21
C ALA A 26 -7.04 7.38 -9.72
N GLU A 27 -7.97 7.08 -8.81
CA GLU A 27 -7.70 7.04 -7.37
C GLU A 27 -6.62 5.99 -7.04
N HIS A 28 -6.66 4.83 -7.68
CA HIS A 28 -5.69 3.77 -7.48
C HIS A 28 -4.30 4.13 -7.99
N VAL A 29 -4.17 4.74 -9.18
CA VAL A 29 -2.87 5.24 -9.70
C VAL A 29 -2.23 6.20 -8.71
N MET A 30 -3.00 7.19 -8.23
CA MET A 30 -2.51 8.16 -7.27
C MET A 30 -1.93 7.50 -6.01
N LEU A 31 -2.58 6.43 -5.52
CA LEU A 31 -2.10 5.67 -4.37
C LEU A 31 -0.86 4.82 -4.68
N VAL A 32 -0.77 4.25 -5.89
CA VAL A 32 0.44 3.54 -6.35
C VAL A 32 1.62 4.49 -6.44
N ASP A 33 1.42 5.68 -6.99
CA ASP A 33 2.47 6.70 -7.09
C ASP A 33 2.94 7.17 -5.71
N LEU A 34 2.00 7.36 -4.77
CA LEU A 34 2.33 7.65 -3.38
C LEU A 34 3.15 6.51 -2.74
N ALA A 35 2.75 5.26 -2.93
CA ALA A 35 3.47 4.10 -2.43
C ALA A 35 4.88 3.99 -3.03
N ARG A 36 5.03 4.23 -4.34
CA ARG A 36 6.34 4.29 -5.02
C ARG A 36 7.24 5.36 -4.45
N ASN A 37 6.70 6.55 -4.18
CA ASN A 37 7.48 7.64 -3.57
C ASN A 37 7.96 7.28 -2.16
N ASP A 38 7.11 6.63 -1.36
CA ASP A 38 7.48 6.19 -0.01
C ASP A 38 8.53 5.07 -0.03
N VAL A 39 8.41 4.11 -0.95
CA VAL A 39 9.41 3.04 -1.17
C VAL A 39 10.74 3.64 -1.65
N ASN A 40 10.70 4.53 -2.66
CA ASN A 40 11.89 5.17 -3.22
C ASN A 40 12.64 6.07 -2.24
N ARG A 41 12.03 6.50 -1.13
CA ARG A 41 12.72 7.28 -0.10
C ARG A 41 13.80 6.45 0.63
N VAL A 42 13.62 5.14 0.71
CA VAL A 42 14.46 4.22 1.52
C VAL A 42 15.04 3.05 0.72
N CYS A 43 14.44 2.70 -0.41
CA CYS A 43 14.92 1.65 -1.30
C CYS A 43 15.80 2.19 -2.43
N ASP A 44 16.67 1.35 -2.96
CA ASP A 44 17.45 1.65 -4.15
C ASP A 44 16.51 1.86 -5.34
N PRO A 45 16.49 3.06 -5.97
CA PRO A 45 15.57 3.37 -7.06
C PRO A 45 15.68 2.41 -8.25
N VAL A 46 16.86 1.81 -8.52
CA VAL A 46 17.00 0.84 -9.61
C VAL A 46 16.34 -0.51 -9.30
N THR A 47 16.03 -0.77 -8.03
CA THR A 47 15.36 -2.01 -7.60
C THR A 47 13.87 -1.82 -7.37
N THR A 48 13.38 -0.57 -7.35
CA THR A 48 11.96 -0.29 -7.12
C THR A 48 11.14 -0.68 -8.35
N GLN A 49 10.18 -1.57 -8.15
CA GLN A 49 9.33 -2.09 -9.23
C GLN A 49 7.87 -2.26 -8.80
N GLU A 50 6.99 -2.31 -9.79
CA GLU A 50 5.56 -2.59 -9.63
C GLU A 50 5.31 -4.08 -9.96
N ASP A 51 5.35 -4.96 -8.95
CA ASP A 51 5.20 -6.41 -9.15
C ASP A 51 3.83 -6.81 -9.70
N ARG A 52 2.79 -6.08 -9.29
CA ARG A 52 1.40 -6.25 -9.71
C ARG A 52 0.79 -4.88 -9.87
N LEU A 53 0.10 -4.63 -10.99
CA LEU A 53 -0.56 -3.35 -11.24
C LEU A 53 -2.05 -3.55 -11.57
N MET A 54 -2.92 -2.93 -10.77
CA MET A 54 -4.38 -2.89 -10.98
C MET A 54 -5.03 -4.26 -11.20
N VAL A 55 -4.65 -5.25 -10.40
CA VAL A 55 -5.24 -6.57 -10.44
C VAL A 55 -6.49 -6.58 -9.57
N VAL A 56 -7.60 -7.16 -10.06
CA VAL A 56 -8.78 -7.35 -9.23
C VAL A 56 -8.53 -8.51 -8.27
N GLU A 57 -8.58 -8.22 -6.98
CA GLU A 57 -8.44 -9.21 -5.92
C GLU A 57 -9.77 -9.40 -5.20
N ARG A 58 -10.17 -10.67 -5.02
CA ARG A 58 -11.47 -11.05 -4.46
C ARG A 58 -11.31 -11.47 -3.01
N PHE A 59 -12.03 -10.80 -2.14
CA PHE A 59 -12.20 -11.15 -0.73
C PHE A 59 -13.58 -11.79 -0.51
N SER A 60 -13.87 -12.17 0.73
CA SER A 60 -15.12 -12.87 1.07
C SER A 60 -16.38 -12.09 0.72
N HIS A 61 -16.36 -10.75 0.86
CA HIS A 61 -17.54 -9.89 0.68
C HIS A 61 -17.37 -8.79 -0.37
N VAL A 62 -16.13 -8.43 -0.69
CA VAL A 62 -15.79 -7.35 -1.62
C VAL A 62 -14.66 -7.75 -2.55
N GLN A 63 -14.43 -6.95 -3.59
CA GLN A 63 -13.25 -7.02 -4.43
C GLN A 63 -12.66 -5.62 -4.65
N HIS A 64 -11.33 -5.56 -4.72
CA HIS A 64 -10.55 -4.33 -4.83
C HIS A 64 -9.61 -4.39 -6.02
N LEU A 65 -9.23 -3.21 -6.54
CA LEU A 65 -8.01 -3.10 -7.31
C LEU A 65 -6.84 -3.18 -6.34
N VAL A 66 -5.86 -4.01 -6.65
CA VAL A 66 -4.66 -4.22 -5.85
C VAL A 66 -3.44 -4.03 -6.74
N SER A 67 -2.47 -3.31 -6.20
CA SER A 67 -1.12 -3.21 -6.76
C SER A 67 -0.11 -3.54 -5.68
N GLN A 68 1.06 -4.00 -6.11
CA GLN A 68 2.19 -4.29 -5.25
C GLN A 68 3.39 -3.50 -5.76
N VAL A 69 4.01 -2.75 -4.85
CA VAL A 69 5.26 -2.02 -5.09
C VAL A 69 6.30 -2.61 -4.15
N SER A 70 7.45 -2.96 -4.70
CA SER A 70 8.58 -3.51 -3.94
C SER A 70 9.87 -2.81 -4.32
N GLY A 71 10.90 -2.98 -3.48
CA GLY A 71 12.23 -2.47 -3.70
C GLY A 71 13.17 -2.98 -2.61
N ILE A 72 14.46 -2.95 -2.89
CA ILE A 72 15.51 -3.38 -1.95
C ILE A 72 15.96 -2.17 -1.14
N LEU A 73 16.02 -2.31 0.19
CA LEU A 73 16.52 -1.25 1.07
C LEU A 73 17.95 -0.86 0.69
N ARG A 74 18.24 0.44 0.68
CA ARG A 74 19.61 0.93 0.50
C ARG A 74 20.50 0.49 1.66
N GLU A 75 21.81 0.46 1.41
CA GLU A 75 22.80 0.27 2.46
C GLU A 75 22.58 1.29 3.60
N GLY A 76 22.67 0.79 4.84
CA GLY A 76 22.42 1.59 6.04
C GLY A 76 20.94 1.90 6.33
N LYS A 77 19.98 1.39 5.53
CA LYS A 77 18.55 1.46 5.85
C LYS A 77 18.07 0.19 6.53
N THR A 78 17.18 0.38 7.49
CA THR A 78 16.63 -0.69 8.31
C THR A 78 15.14 -0.89 8.01
N ARG A 79 14.58 -2.01 8.49
CA ARG A 79 13.13 -2.23 8.50
C ARG A 79 12.34 -1.14 9.26
N PHE A 80 12.96 -0.45 10.21
CA PHE A 80 12.33 0.65 10.92
C PHE A 80 12.24 1.90 10.04
N ASP A 81 13.27 2.17 9.22
CA ASP A 81 13.22 3.21 8.19
C ASP A 81 12.13 2.91 7.16
N ALA A 82 12.03 1.64 6.75
CA ALA A 82 10.98 1.18 5.83
C ALA A 82 9.59 1.48 6.37
N PHE A 83 9.31 1.04 7.60
CA PHE A 83 8.02 1.28 8.26
C PHE A 83 7.73 2.78 8.41
N ARG A 84 8.70 3.57 8.88
CA ARG A 84 8.55 5.03 9.04
C ARG A 84 8.27 5.73 7.71
N SER A 85 8.85 5.25 6.61
CA SER A 85 8.65 5.87 5.30
C SER A 85 7.24 5.66 4.76
N ILE A 86 6.69 4.45 4.92
CA ILE A 86 5.38 4.10 4.39
C ILE A 86 4.22 4.55 5.29
N PHE A 87 4.49 4.75 6.59
CA PHE A 87 3.46 5.05 7.58
C PHE A 87 3.05 6.54 7.60
N PRO A 88 1.76 6.88 7.80
CA PRO A 88 0.59 6.00 7.67
C PRO A 88 0.28 5.67 6.20
N ALA A 89 -0.52 4.62 5.99
CA ALA A 89 -0.87 4.17 4.65
C ALA A 89 -1.69 5.23 3.89
N GLY A 90 -1.40 5.38 2.60
CA GLY A 90 -2.07 6.37 1.74
C GLY A 90 -3.58 6.22 1.67
N THR A 91 -4.10 5.00 1.79
CA THR A 91 -5.54 4.69 1.77
C THR A 91 -6.30 5.19 2.99
N VAL A 92 -5.60 5.45 4.11
CA VAL A 92 -6.20 5.96 5.35
C VAL A 92 -5.82 7.40 5.65
N SER A 93 -4.82 7.95 4.96
CA SER A 93 -4.45 9.37 5.04
C SER A 93 -4.99 10.18 3.85
N GLY A 94 -4.68 9.79 2.62
CA GLY A 94 -4.85 10.59 1.40
C GLY A 94 -3.53 11.05 0.78
N ALA A 95 -3.63 11.77 -0.35
CA ALA A 95 -2.49 12.30 -1.12
C ALA A 95 -2.76 13.76 -1.55
N PRO A 96 -1.78 14.67 -1.45
CA PRO A 96 -0.46 14.53 -0.82
C PRO A 96 -0.57 14.27 0.70
N LYS A 97 0.25 13.33 1.21
CA LYS A 97 0.11 12.74 2.56
C LYS A 97 0.05 13.77 3.68
N VAL A 98 0.98 14.74 3.69
CA VAL A 98 1.05 15.76 4.76
C VAL A 98 -0.22 16.61 4.79
N ARG A 99 -0.62 17.18 3.65
CA ARG A 99 -1.80 18.04 3.58
C ARG A 99 -3.08 17.29 3.92
N ALA A 100 -3.20 16.02 3.49
CA ALA A 100 -4.35 15.20 3.83
C ALA A 100 -4.45 14.94 5.33
N MET A 101 -3.33 14.69 6.02
CA MET A 101 -3.31 14.52 7.48
C MET A 101 -3.66 15.81 8.24
N GLU A 102 -3.24 16.98 7.76
CA GLU A 102 -3.63 18.27 8.33
C GLU A 102 -5.15 18.46 8.26
N LEU A 103 -5.74 18.23 7.08
CA LEU A 103 -7.19 18.32 6.89
C LEU A 103 -7.95 17.32 7.76
N ILE A 104 -7.45 16.09 7.90
CA ILE A 104 -8.02 15.09 8.82
C ILE A 104 -8.02 15.63 10.25
N ALA A 105 -6.90 16.18 10.72
CA ALA A 105 -6.80 16.70 12.09
C ALA A 105 -7.73 17.91 12.32
N GLU A 106 -7.84 18.81 11.33
CA GLU A 106 -8.75 19.96 11.35
C GLU A 106 -10.23 19.51 11.39
N MET A 107 -10.59 18.49 10.61
CA MET A 107 -11.98 18.05 10.45
C MET A 107 -12.47 17.10 11.55
N GLU A 108 -11.62 16.18 12.03
CA GLU A 108 -12.02 15.18 13.04
C GLU A 108 -12.01 15.76 14.45
N GLY A 109 -11.13 16.72 14.74
CA GLY A 109 -11.04 17.35 16.07
C GLY A 109 -10.55 16.42 17.19
N GLU A 110 -10.22 15.16 16.87
CA GLU A 110 -9.70 14.17 17.80
C GLU A 110 -8.56 13.34 17.18
N LYS A 111 -7.83 12.60 18.00
CA LYS A 111 -6.73 11.74 17.55
C LYS A 111 -7.26 10.34 17.24
N ARG A 112 -6.89 9.79 16.09
CA ARG A 112 -7.29 8.42 15.68
C ARG A 112 -6.67 7.30 16.52
N HIS A 113 -5.58 7.56 17.23
CA HIS A 113 -4.86 6.56 18.03
C HIS A 113 -4.52 5.29 17.22
N ILE A 114 -5.10 4.14 17.58
CA ILE A 114 -4.86 2.85 16.91
C ILE A 114 -5.58 2.78 15.56
N TYR A 115 -6.69 3.51 15.41
CA TYR A 115 -7.42 3.58 14.14
C TYR A 115 -6.54 4.23 13.06
N ALA A 116 -6.53 3.64 11.86
CA ALA A 116 -5.60 4.00 10.78
C ALA A 116 -4.10 3.87 11.13
N GLY A 117 -3.77 3.24 12.27
CA GLY A 117 -2.42 2.86 12.67
C GLY A 117 -1.97 1.55 12.02
N ALA A 118 -1.02 0.87 12.65
CA ALA A 118 -0.55 -0.44 12.22
C ALA A 118 -0.34 -1.36 13.42
N VAL A 119 -0.57 -2.66 13.22
CA VAL A 119 -0.27 -3.72 14.18
C VAL A 119 0.62 -4.73 13.48
N GLY A 120 1.71 -5.13 14.12
CA GLY A 120 2.69 -6.06 13.57
C GLY A 120 3.80 -6.35 14.56
N TYR A 121 4.86 -7.01 14.09
CA TYR A 121 6.04 -7.31 14.88
C TYR A 121 7.31 -7.10 14.04
N PHE A 122 8.43 -6.83 14.70
CA PHE A 122 9.74 -6.84 14.08
C PHE A 122 10.47 -8.11 14.54
N GLY A 123 10.57 -9.10 13.65
CA GLY A 123 11.27 -10.36 13.96
C GLY A 123 12.78 -10.16 13.99
N TYR A 124 13.53 -10.95 14.76
CA TYR A 124 14.98 -10.79 14.88
C TYR A 124 15.76 -11.12 13.59
N ASN A 125 15.19 -11.93 12.71
CA ASN A 125 15.85 -12.36 11.48
C ASN A 125 16.05 -11.19 10.51
N ASN A 126 17.28 -10.98 10.05
CA ASN A 126 17.60 -10.12 8.91
C ASN A 126 17.73 -11.01 7.67
N SER A 127 16.90 -10.75 6.66
CA SER A 127 16.96 -11.46 5.38
C SER A 127 17.78 -10.64 4.38
N SER A 128 18.88 -11.18 3.86
CA SER A 128 19.53 -10.61 2.67
C SER A 128 18.61 -10.68 1.45
N VAL A 129 18.91 -9.86 0.44
CA VAL A 129 18.28 -9.82 -0.89
C VAL A 129 18.03 -11.21 -1.50
N ASP A 130 18.93 -12.17 -1.28
CA ASP A 130 18.88 -13.50 -1.88
C ASP A 130 18.39 -14.60 -0.91
N GLY A 131 17.98 -14.22 0.31
CA GLY A 131 17.60 -15.16 1.38
C GLY A 131 18.76 -15.99 1.96
N GLN A 132 20.01 -15.77 1.54
CA GLN A 132 21.16 -16.63 1.88
C GLN A 132 22.10 -16.06 2.95
N LYS A 133 22.08 -14.76 3.25
CA LYS A 133 22.95 -14.17 4.28
C LYS A 133 22.14 -13.45 5.34
N ILE A 134 22.38 -13.84 6.58
CA ILE A 134 21.96 -13.09 7.77
C ILE A 134 22.99 -11.98 7.93
N VAL A 135 22.54 -10.73 7.86
CA VAL A 135 23.38 -9.56 8.18
C VAL A 135 23.03 -9.16 9.60
N ASP A 136 24.01 -9.11 10.50
CA ASP A 136 23.77 -8.68 11.88
C ASP A 136 23.25 -7.22 11.90
N GLY A 137 22.27 -6.99 12.78
CA GLY A 137 21.59 -5.71 12.95
C GLY A 137 22.37 -4.72 13.78
#